data_AF-A0A067MGD3-F1
#
_entry.id   AF-A0A067MGD3-F1
#
_cell.length_a   1.000
_cell.length_b   1.000
_cell.length_c   1.000
_cell.angle_alpha   90.00
_cell.angle_beta   90.00
_cell.angle_gamma   90.00
#
_symmetry.space_group_name_H-M   'P 1'
#
loop_
_entity.id
_entity.type
_entity.pdbx_description
1 polymer ?
#
loop_
_entity_poly.entity_id
_entity_poly.type
_entity_poly.pdbx_seq_one_letter_code
_entity_poly.pdbx_strand_id
1 'polypeptide(L)'
;MLLGISYGTILRTAPASREEPAISVCRHRPTHPPPRTACLNQTHLRFQWVARTLTQGQRQRGPQEKAINGYPKCVFIPPHSDFDLMALVHTARLPASRPGGRFDISAWEGAKAFAPRIISQWEKIRRNEESGTMHACDVVRLAQHDRDMSFICYESMKHTHAHKHSRTPEFVSCAYFGQFLCVFVLELSASPDLHTASPKTLILVLI
;
A
#
# COMPACT_ATOMS: atom_id res chain seq x y z
N MET A 1 -12.36 12.90 5.04
CA MET A 1 -11.35 12.77 6.11
C MET A 1 -10.73 11.37 6.01
N LEU A 2 -9.59 11.22 5.33
CA LEU A 2 -8.92 9.94 5.11
C LEU A 2 -7.86 9.73 6.20
N LEU A 3 -8.14 8.86 7.18
CA LEU A 3 -7.14 8.34 8.11
C LEU A 3 -6.44 7.16 7.44
N GLY A 4 -5.38 7.47 6.70
CA GLY A 4 -4.45 6.47 6.16
C GLY A 4 -3.44 6.06 7.22
N ILE A 5 -3.55 4.84 7.75
CA ILE A 5 -2.37 4.15 8.26
C ILE A 5 -1.77 3.43 7.05
N SER A 6 -0.88 4.13 6.37
CA SER A 6 -0.06 3.57 5.30
C SER A 6 1.36 3.44 5.82
N TYR A 7 1.84 2.21 5.98
CA TYR A 7 3.25 1.92 5.71
C TYR A 7 3.40 1.35 4.28
N GLY A 8 2.46 1.67 3.38
CA GLY A 8 2.68 1.57 1.94
C GLY A 8 3.29 2.87 1.45
N THR A 9 4.51 2.82 0.93
CA THR A 9 5.06 3.94 0.16
C THR A 9 4.22 4.04 -1.11
N ILE A 10 3.29 4.99 -1.15
CA ILE A 10 2.61 5.35 -2.39
C ILE A 10 3.66 6.07 -3.23
N LEU A 11 4.07 5.50 -4.36
CA LEU A 11 4.88 6.19 -5.36
C LEU A 11 4.01 7.31 -5.98
N ARG A 12 3.85 8.45 -5.31
CA ARG A 12 3.12 9.61 -5.84
C ARG A 12 4.08 10.52 -6.60
N THR A 13 3.72 10.85 -7.83
CA THR A 13 4.22 12.07 -8.49
C THR A 13 3.54 13.30 -7.89
N ALA A 14 4.32 14.36 -7.72
CA ALA A 14 3.92 15.60 -7.07
C ALA A 14 2.81 16.34 -7.86
N PRO A 15 1.78 16.89 -7.18
CA PRO A 15 0.99 17.99 -7.73
C PRO A 15 1.45 19.34 -7.17
N ALA A 16 1.47 20.34 -8.04
CA ALA A 16 1.76 21.73 -7.72
C ALA A 16 0.56 22.43 -7.05
N SER A 17 0.88 23.21 -6.03
CA SER A 17 0.21 24.43 -5.52
C SER A 17 -1.23 24.41 -4.95
N ARG A 18 -1.28 24.78 -3.65
CA ARG A 18 -2.05 25.86 -2.98
C ARG A 18 -3.41 25.59 -2.28
N GLU A 19 -3.35 25.75 -0.95
CA GLU A 19 -4.22 26.33 0.11
C GLU A 19 -5.76 26.31 0.01
N GLU A 20 -6.45 25.78 1.04
CA GLU A 20 -7.20 26.56 2.08
C GLU A 20 -7.85 25.64 3.17
N PRO A 21 -8.37 26.16 4.32
CA PRO A 21 -8.24 25.56 5.67
C PRO A 21 -9.53 24.96 6.29
N ALA A 22 -9.41 24.17 7.37
CA ALA A 22 -10.52 23.92 8.32
C ALA A 22 -10.08 23.35 9.70
N ILE A 23 -10.34 24.14 10.75
CA ILE A 23 -11.14 23.87 11.97
C ILE A 23 -10.99 22.53 12.76
N SER A 24 -10.59 22.70 14.04
CA SER A 24 -11.07 22.13 15.33
C SER A 24 -11.15 20.61 15.63
N VAL A 25 -10.67 20.22 16.83
CA VAL A 25 -11.48 19.72 17.98
C VAL A 25 -10.57 18.98 18.98
N CYS A 26 -10.58 19.42 20.24
CA CYS A 26 -9.98 18.71 21.38
C CYS A 26 -10.74 17.42 21.72
N ARG A 27 -10.05 16.34 22.09
CA ARG A 27 -10.57 15.31 23.03
C ARG A 27 -9.46 14.43 23.65
N HIS A 28 -9.42 14.50 24.98
CA HIS A 28 -9.03 13.54 26.03
C HIS A 28 -8.05 12.37 25.73
N ARG A 29 -6.92 12.35 26.47
CA ARG A 29 -5.90 11.27 26.52
C ARG A 29 -6.25 10.19 27.56
N PRO A 30 -6.00 8.90 27.28
CA PRO A 30 -5.72 7.90 28.32
C PRO A 30 -4.27 8.03 28.80
N THR A 31 -4.05 7.76 30.09
CA THR A 31 -2.84 8.11 30.86
C THR A 31 -1.63 7.18 30.70
N HIS A 32 -1.67 6.11 29.90
CA HIS A 32 -0.47 5.30 29.63
C HIS A 32 -0.43 4.76 28.18
N PRO A 33 0.64 5.03 27.40
CA PRO A 33 0.84 4.39 26.12
C PRO A 33 1.38 2.96 26.32
N PRO A 34 0.85 1.95 25.60
CA PRO A 34 1.46 0.62 25.60
C PRO A 34 2.86 0.65 24.97
N PRO A 35 3.75 -0.31 25.32
CA PRO A 35 5.10 -0.36 24.79
C PRO A 35 5.10 -0.46 23.26
N ARG A 36 5.88 0.41 22.60
CA ARG A 36 5.93 0.59 21.14
C ARG A 36 6.20 -0.70 20.35
N THR A 37 6.88 -1.68 20.96
CA THR A 37 7.22 -2.98 20.35
C THR A 37 5.99 -3.88 20.14
N ALA A 38 4.96 -3.76 20.97
CA ALA A 38 3.75 -4.59 20.85
C ALA A 38 2.87 -4.20 19.65
N CYS A 39 2.90 -2.93 19.23
CA CYS A 39 2.06 -2.40 18.15
C CYS A 39 2.63 -2.73 16.75
N LEU A 40 3.95 -2.74 16.61
CA LEU A 40 4.64 -3.08 15.35
C LEU A 40 4.47 -4.58 15.01
N ASN A 41 4.61 -5.46 16.00
CA ASN A 41 4.42 -6.90 15.81
C ASN A 41 2.99 -7.27 15.39
N GLN A 42 1.97 -6.53 15.83
CA GLN A 42 0.57 -6.79 15.49
C GLN A 42 0.19 -6.38 14.08
N THR A 43 0.77 -5.29 13.58
CA THR A 43 0.55 -4.83 12.20
C THR A 43 1.19 -5.82 11.24
N HIS A 44 2.41 -6.25 11.54
CA HIS A 44 3.16 -7.25 10.79
C HIS A 44 2.40 -8.60 10.68
N LEU A 45 1.84 -9.12 11.77
CA LEU A 45 1.08 -10.39 11.76
C LEU A 45 -0.22 -10.33 10.95
N ARG A 46 -0.91 -9.18 10.94
CA ARG A 46 -2.13 -9.00 10.13
C ARG A 46 -1.83 -8.92 8.64
N PHE A 47 -0.75 -8.24 8.26
CA PHE A 47 -0.31 -8.20 6.87
C PHE A 47 0.21 -9.54 6.38
N GLN A 48 0.97 -10.29 7.20
CA GLN A 48 1.37 -11.66 6.86
C GLN A 48 0.17 -12.58 6.61
N TRP A 49 -0.91 -12.45 7.37
CA TRP A 49 -2.11 -13.28 7.18
C TRP A 49 -2.85 -12.93 5.88
N VAL A 50 -3.01 -11.64 5.58
CA VAL A 50 -3.62 -11.19 4.32
C VAL A 50 -2.76 -11.61 3.13
N ALA A 51 -1.43 -11.47 3.19
CA ALA A 51 -0.51 -11.93 2.15
C ALA A 51 -0.57 -13.46 1.93
N ARG A 52 -0.68 -14.26 3.00
CA ARG A 52 -0.86 -15.72 2.90
C ARG A 52 -2.21 -16.15 2.33
N THR A 53 -3.26 -15.37 2.57
CA THR A 53 -4.60 -15.67 2.03
C THR A 53 -4.67 -15.27 0.55
N LEU A 54 -3.99 -14.18 0.18
CA LEU A 54 -3.89 -13.71 -1.20
C LEU A 54 -3.04 -14.63 -2.08
N THR A 55 -2.03 -15.32 -1.54
CA THR A 55 -1.18 -16.19 -2.38
C THR A 55 -1.87 -17.43 -2.98
N GLN A 56 -3.15 -17.68 -2.69
CA GLN A 56 -3.94 -18.79 -3.25
C GLN A 56 -4.79 -18.43 -4.49
N GLY A 57 -4.69 -17.20 -5.02
CA GLY A 57 -5.39 -16.81 -6.24
C GLY A 57 -5.03 -17.68 -7.46
N GLN A 58 -5.99 -17.83 -8.40
CA GLN A 58 -5.73 -18.45 -9.70
C GLN A 58 -4.68 -17.63 -10.44
N ARG A 59 -3.46 -18.17 -10.58
CA ARG A 59 -2.36 -17.49 -11.28
C ARG A 59 -2.67 -17.41 -12.77
N GLN A 60 -2.84 -16.21 -13.28
CA GLN A 60 -2.96 -16.02 -14.72
C GLN A 60 -1.57 -16.06 -15.34
N ARG A 61 -1.32 -17.09 -16.16
CA ARG A 61 -0.12 -17.21 -17.00
C ARG A 61 -0.44 -16.62 -18.37
N GLY A 62 -0.37 -15.30 -18.48
CA GLY A 62 -0.40 -14.60 -19.76
C GLY A 62 1.00 -14.20 -20.20
N PRO A 63 1.30 -14.14 -21.51
CA PRO A 63 2.59 -13.63 -22.01
C PRO A 63 2.69 -12.09 -21.99
N GLN A 64 1.66 -11.38 -21.52
CA GLN A 64 1.58 -9.92 -21.67
C GLN A 64 2.17 -9.19 -20.47
N GLU A 65 3.35 -8.60 -20.69
CA GLU A 65 3.86 -7.53 -19.85
C GLU A 65 2.87 -6.35 -19.84
N LYS A 66 2.57 -5.80 -18.66
CA LYS A 66 1.66 -4.64 -18.53
C LYS A 66 2.48 -3.39 -18.19
N ALA A 67 2.50 -2.42 -19.10
CA ALA A 67 2.95 -1.07 -18.80
C ALA A 67 1.78 -0.27 -18.20
N ILE A 68 2.01 0.41 -17.08
CA ILE A 68 0.97 1.21 -16.41
C ILE A 68 1.14 2.67 -16.78
N ASN A 69 0.06 3.29 -17.26
CA ASN A 69 0.00 4.72 -17.54
C ASN A 69 0.29 5.52 -16.26
N GLY A 70 1.28 6.41 -16.33
CA GLY A 70 1.79 7.19 -15.19
C GLY A 70 3.07 6.64 -14.57
N TYR A 71 3.46 5.40 -14.90
CA TYR A 71 4.71 4.78 -14.44
C TYR A 71 5.49 4.17 -15.61
N PRO A 72 5.91 4.97 -16.61
CA PRO A 72 6.53 4.46 -17.84
C PRO A 72 7.88 3.75 -17.61
N LYS A 73 8.48 3.94 -16.43
CA LYS A 73 9.74 3.29 -16.06
C LYS A 73 9.55 1.86 -15.54
N CYS A 74 8.33 1.47 -15.17
CA CYS A 74 8.05 0.19 -14.56
C CYS A 74 7.18 -0.66 -15.49
N VAL A 75 7.61 -1.90 -15.74
CA VAL A 75 6.85 -2.90 -16.47
C VAL A 75 6.56 -4.06 -15.55
N PHE A 76 5.28 -4.43 -15.50
CA PHE A 76 4.79 -5.50 -14.66
C PHE A 76 4.81 -6.81 -15.45
N ILE A 77 5.50 -7.81 -14.90
CA ILE A 77 5.72 -9.08 -15.59
C ILE A 77 4.82 -10.16 -14.97
N PRO A 78 4.05 -10.92 -15.77
CA PRO A 78 3.31 -12.07 -15.31
C PRO A 78 4.22 -13.13 -14.64
N PRO A 79 3.67 -13.99 -13.77
CA PRO A 79 2.25 -14.13 -13.45
C PRO A 79 1.75 -13.05 -12.48
N HIS A 80 0.44 -12.80 -12.53
CA HIS A 80 -0.27 -12.02 -11.53
C HIS A 80 -1.53 -12.80 -11.10
N SER A 81 -2.05 -12.44 -9.95
CA SER A 81 -3.29 -13.01 -9.42
C SER A 81 -4.30 -11.89 -9.22
N ASP A 82 -5.51 -12.09 -9.71
CA ASP A 82 -6.61 -11.15 -9.50
C ASP A 82 -7.46 -11.61 -8.32
N PHE A 83 -7.86 -10.66 -7.49
CA PHE A 83 -8.69 -10.89 -6.31
C PHE A 83 -9.93 -10.01 -6.39
N ASP A 84 -11.09 -10.61 -6.16
CA ASP A 84 -12.26 -9.81 -5.78
C ASP A 84 -12.05 -9.35 -4.33
N LEU A 85 -11.85 -8.05 -4.14
CA LEU A 85 -11.66 -7.42 -2.84
C LEU A 85 -12.83 -7.72 -1.90
N MET A 86 -14.05 -7.78 -2.40
CA MET A 86 -15.21 -8.09 -1.57
C MET A 86 -15.16 -9.54 -1.12
N ALA A 87 -14.83 -10.47 -2.02
CA ALA A 87 -14.62 -11.87 -1.64
C ALA A 87 -13.49 -12.01 -0.62
N LEU A 88 -12.39 -11.27 -0.79
CA LEU A 88 -11.27 -11.24 0.15
C LEU A 88 -11.71 -10.71 1.51
N VAL A 89 -12.47 -9.62 1.57
CA VAL A 89 -12.96 -9.05 2.84
C VAL A 89 -13.94 -9.99 3.55
N HIS A 90 -14.75 -10.75 2.80
CA HIS A 90 -15.68 -11.73 3.38
C HIS A 90 -14.97 -13.00 3.88
N THR A 91 -13.96 -13.48 3.16
CA THR A 91 -13.18 -14.68 3.51
C THR A 91 -12.11 -14.37 4.56
N ALA A 92 -11.54 -13.17 4.51
CA ALA A 92 -10.80 -12.59 5.59
C ALA A 92 -11.77 -12.35 6.75
N ARG A 93 -12.00 -13.38 7.56
CA ARG A 93 -12.37 -13.20 8.97
C ARG A 93 -11.24 -12.40 9.60
N LEU A 94 -11.24 -11.08 9.38
CA LEU A 94 -10.41 -10.15 10.12
C LEU A 94 -10.69 -10.49 11.58
N PRO A 95 -9.69 -10.99 12.33
CA PRO A 95 -9.94 -11.38 13.71
C PRO A 95 -10.53 -10.16 14.39
N ALA A 96 -11.76 -10.33 14.88
CA ALA A 96 -12.62 -9.29 15.42
C ALA A 96 -11.76 -8.25 16.12
N SER A 97 -11.89 -7.01 15.64
CA SER A 97 -11.27 -5.79 16.17
C SER A 97 -10.91 -5.92 17.64
N ARG A 98 -9.64 -6.24 17.93
CA ARG A 98 -9.10 -6.16 19.28
C ARG A 98 -9.28 -4.70 19.73
N PRO A 99 -9.83 -4.43 20.94
CA PRO A 99 -10.07 -3.05 21.39
C PRO A 99 -8.74 -2.30 21.43
N GLY A 100 -8.55 -1.32 20.54
CA GLY A 100 -7.34 -0.48 20.53
C GLY A 100 -6.85 -0.05 19.16
N GLY A 101 -7.08 -0.84 18.10
CA GLY A 101 -6.83 -0.41 16.71
C GLY A 101 -8.09 0.20 16.12
N ARG A 102 -8.22 1.53 16.14
CA ARG A 102 -9.40 2.23 15.59
C ARG A 102 -9.37 2.20 14.06
N PHE A 103 -9.69 1.06 13.46
CA PHE A 103 -10.32 1.10 12.15
C PHE A 103 -11.76 1.55 12.40
N ASP A 104 -12.07 2.78 12.00
CA ASP A 104 -13.44 3.28 12.04
C ASP A 104 -14.24 2.52 10.97
N ILE A 105 -15.06 1.58 11.42
CA ILE A 105 -15.87 0.72 10.55
C ILE A 105 -16.82 1.60 9.71
N SER A 106 -17.27 2.75 10.24
CA SER A 106 -18.12 3.68 9.50
C SER A 106 -17.38 4.34 8.33
N ALA A 107 -16.08 4.66 8.50
CA ALA A 107 -15.24 5.16 7.42
C ALA A 107 -14.97 4.08 6.37
N TRP A 108 -14.87 2.81 6.78
CA TRP A 108 -14.73 1.69 5.85
C TRP A 108 -15.99 1.45 5.01
N GLU A 109 -17.19 1.54 5.60
CA GLU A 109 -18.45 1.40 4.84
C GLU A 109 -18.59 2.46 3.75
N GLY A 110 -18.23 3.71 4.03
CA GLY A 110 -18.16 4.75 3.01
C GLY A 110 -17.05 4.48 1.97
N ALA A 111 -15.89 3.96 2.39
CA ALA A 111 -14.78 3.66 1.50
C ALA A 111 -15.04 2.46 0.58
N LYS A 112 -15.85 1.48 0.98
CA LYS A 112 -16.20 0.30 0.16
C LYS A 112 -16.81 0.69 -1.17
N ALA A 113 -17.62 1.75 -1.20
CA ALA A 113 -18.26 2.23 -2.44
C ALA A 113 -17.23 2.67 -3.49
N PHE A 114 -16.04 3.10 -3.05
CA PHE A 114 -14.97 3.58 -3.92
C PHE A 114 -13.81 2.59 -4.07
N ALA A 115 -13.80 1.53 -3.25
CA ALA A 115 -12.77 0.53 -3.31
C ALA A 115 -12.93 -0.26 -4.61
N PRO A 116 -11.83 -0.49 -5.35
CA PRO A 116 -11.91 -1.26 -6.59
C PRO A 116 -12.32 -2.69 -6.25
N ARG A 117 -13.27 -3.22 -7.02
CA ARG A 117 -13.76 -4.58 -6.81
C ARG A 117 -12.69 -5.61 -7.11
N ILE A 118 -11.85 -5.37 -8.11
CA ILE A 118 -10.78 -6.27 -8.51
C ILE A 118 -9.44 -5.63 -8.17
N ILE A 119 -8.57 -6.39 -7.50
CA ILE A 119 -7.19 -6.01 -7.22
C ILE A 119 -6.29 -7.02 -7.89
N SER A 120 -5.34 -6.53 -8.69
CA SER A 120 -4.33 -7.38 -9.33
C SER A 120 -3.06 -7.37 -8.48
N GLN A 121 -2.64 -8.53 -7.98
CA GLN A 121 -1.35 -8.71 -7.31
C GLN A 121 -0.29 -9.18 -8.30
N TRP A 122 0.80 -8.43 -8.38
CA TRP A 122 1.90 -8.72 -9.29
C TRP A 122 3.11 -9.30 -8.57
N GLU A 123 3.75 -10.28 -9.20
CA GLU A 123 4.90 -10.99 -8.66
C GLU A 123 6.22 -10.33 -8.99
N LYS A 124 6.32 -9.71 -10.17
CA LYS A 124 7.59 -9.22 -10.72
C LYS A 124 7.41 -7.84 -11.33
N ILE A 125 8.40 -6.98 -11.08
CA ILE A 125 8.50 -5.66 -11.69
C ILE A 125 9.87 -5.54 -12.33
N ARG A 126 9.90 -5.17 -13.60
CA ARG A 126 11.12 -4.81 -14.31
C ARG A 126 11.16 -3.31 -14.53
N ARG A 127 12.33 -2.71 -14.35
CA ARG A 127 12.54 -1.32 -14.71
C ARG A 127 12.94 -1.24 -16.19
N ASN A 128 12.34 -0.37 -16.98
CA ASN A 128 12.59 -0.32 -18.43
C ASN A 128 14.01 0.07 -18.81
N GLU A 129 14.66 0.91 -18.01
CA GLU A 129 16.00 1.46 -18.29
C GLU A 129 17.14 0.58 -17.75
N GLU A 130 16.85 -0.34 -16.83
CA GLU A 130 17.86 -1.15 -16.14
C GLU A 130 17.55 -2.63 -16.34
N SER A 131 18.57 -3.46 -16.57
CA SER A 131 18.42 -4.91 -16.78
C SER A 131 18.04 -5.69 -15.51
N GLY A 132 17.40 -5.05 -14.53
CA GLY A 132 17.00 -5.63 -13.25
C GLY A 132 15.51 -5.95 -13.20
N THR A 133 15.19 -7.18 -12.83
CA THR A 133 13.83 -7.57 -12.44
C THR A 133 13.80 -7.75 -10.93
N MET A 134 12.91 -7.03 -10.26
CA MET A 134 12.60 -7.20 -8.84
C MET A 134 11.48 -8.22 -8.68
N HIS A 135 11.57 -9.07 -7.68
CA HIS A 135 10.53 -10.06 -7.35
C HIS A 135 9.99 -9.86 -5.94
N ALA A 136 8.67 -9.98 -5.84
CA ALA A 136 7.93 -9.97 -4.59
C ALA A 136 8.27 -11.22 -3.78
N CYS A 137 8.99 -11.06 -2.66
CA CYS A 137 9.50 -12.17 -1.84
C CYS A 137 8.37 -13.09 -1.32
N ASP A 138 7.20 -12.54 -1.00
CA ASP A 138 6.10 -13.35 -0.45
C ASP A 138 5.39 -14.19 -1.54
N VAL A 139 5.56 -13.84 -2.81
CA VAL A 139 4.77 -14.43 -3.91
C VAL A 139 5.62 -15.33 -4.81
N VAL A 140 6.86 -14.93 -5.07
CA VAL A 140 7.82 -15.68 -5.89
C VAL A 140 8.62 -16.63 -5.00
N ARG A 141 8.48 -17.93 -5.25
CA ARG A 141 9.37 -18.94 -4.63
C ARG A 141 10.67 -18.99 -5.42
N LEU A 142 11.77 -18.62 -4.78
CA LEU A 142 13.11 -18.74 -5.35
C LEU A 142 13.65 -20.16 -5.23
N ALA A 143 14.40 -20.62 -6.23
CA ALA A 143 15.18 -21.84 -6.10
C ALA A 143 16.37 -21.59 -5.16
N GLN A 144 16.92 -22.65 -4.57
CA GLN A 144 18.03 -22.57 -3.61
C GLN A 144 19.28 -21.85 -4.16
N HIS A 145 19.45 -21.82 -5.48
CA HIS A 145 20.61 -21.21 -6.16
C HIS A 145 20.30 -19.87 -6.85
N ASP A 146 19.06 -19.40 -6.77
CA ASP A 146 18.69 -18.11 -7.36
C ASP A 146 19.16 -16.95 -6.46
N ARG A 147 19.55 -15.83 -7.09
CA ARG A 147 19.91 -14.61 -6.36
C ARG A 147 18.64 -13.92 -5.86
N ASP A 148 18.65 -13.47 -4.61
CA ASP A 148 17.56 -12.67 -4.08
C ASP A 148 17.66 -11.20 -4.55
N MET A 149 16.67 -10.79 -5.33
CA MET A 149 16.46 -9.46 -5.91
C MET A 149 15.22 -8.78 -5.30
N SER A 150 14.82 -9.21 -4.09
CA SER A 150 13.72 -8.58 -3.36
C SER A 150 14.14 -7.35 -2.56
N PHE A 151 15.42 -7.15 -2.24
CA PHE A 151 15.86 -5.97 -1.49
C PHE A 151 15.92 -4.73 -2.39
N ILE A 152 15.23 -3.66 -1.96
CA ILE A 152 15.12 -2.40 -2.71
C ILE A 152 15.56 -1.22 -1.87
N CYS A 153 16.16 -0.22 -2.52
CA CYS A 153 16.37 1.11 -1.99
C CYS A 153 15.28 2.03 -2.56
N TYR A 154 14.60 2.78 -1.70
CA TYR A 154 13.57 3.72 -2.13
C TYR A 154 13.71 5.05 -1.39
N GLU A 155 13.35 6.13 -2.06
CA GLU A 155 13.30 7.45 -1.46
C GLU A 155 11.89 7.74 -0.95
N SER A 156 11.80 8.27 0.27
CA SER A 156 10.53 8.72 0.83
C SER A 156 10.71 10.02 1.60
N MET A 157 9.71 10.88 1.48
CA MET A 157 9.66 12.17 2.18
C MET A 157 9.36 11.95 3.65
N LYS A 158 10.34 12.23 4.51
CA LYS A 158 10.17 12.19 5.97
C LYS A 158 9.81 13.58 6.48
N HIS A 159 8.78 13.66 7.30
CA HIS A 159 8.47 14.88 8.02
C HIS A 159 9.51 15.11 9.14
N THR A 160 10.34 16.14 8.99
CA THR A 160 11.46 16.45 9.91
C THR A 160 10.97 16.75 11.32
N HIS A 161 9.80 17.38 11.45
CA HIS A 161 9.25 17.85 12.71
C HIS A 161 8.01 17.08 13.16
N ALA A 162 7.93 15.78 12.88
CA ALA A 162 6.78 14.94 13.24
C ALA A 162 6.38 14.97 14.73
N HIS A 163 7.29 15.37 15.63
CA HIS A 163 7.03 15.51 17.06
C HIS A 163 6.53 16.91 17.48
N LYS A 164 6.59 17.93 16.60
CA LYS A 164 6.17 19.31 16.89
C LYS A 164 4.91 19.66 16.12
N HIS A 165 3.75 19.40 16.73
CA HIS A 165 2.44 19.59 16.09
C HIS A 165 2.12 21.04 15.69
N SER A 166 2.71 22.04 16.34
CA SER A 166 2.46 23.46 16.06
C SER A 166 3.32 24.05 14.95
N ARG A 167 4.30 23.31 14.43
CA ARG A 167 5.22 23.80 13.39
C ARG A 167 4.71 23.43 12.00
N THR A 168 4.92 24.33 11.04
CA THR A 168 4.67 24.05 9.63
C THR A 168 5.45 22.81 9.20
N PRO A 169 4.81 21.87 8.47
CA PRO A 169 5.46 20.62 8.13
C PRO A 169 6.57 20.81 7.09
N GLU A 170 7.78 20.40 7.46
CA GLU A 170 8.96 20.41 6.59
C GLU A 170 9.34 18.97 6.20
N PHE A 171 9.40 18.68 4.91
CA PHE A 171 9.69 17.33 4.39
C PHE A 171 11.09 17.27 3.80
N VAL A 172 11.81 16.20 4.10
CA VAL A 172 13.15 15.92 3.57
C VAL A 172 13.16 14.55 2.92
N SER A 173 13.76 14.44 1.73
CA SER A 173 13.95 13.14 1.07
C SER A 173 14.96 12.31 1.87
N CYS A 174 14.59 11.06 2.19
CA CYS A 174 15.45 10.10 2.86
C CYS A 174 15.43 8.79 2.08
N ALA A 175 16.60 8.18 1.93
CA ALA A 175 16.72 6.83 1.41
C ALA A 175 16.38 5.80 2.49
N TYR A 176 15.60 4.80 2.12
CA TYR A 176 15.21 3.67 2.94
C TYR A 176 15.55 2.37 2.20
N PHE A 177 15.84 1.34 2.98
CA PHE A 177 16.09 0.00 2.46
C PHE A 177 15.07 -0.94 3.06
N GLY A 178 14.54 -1.84 2.25
CA GLY A 178 13.59 -2.84 2.71
C GLY A 178 13.40 -3.95 1.68
N GLN A 179 12.59 -4.93 2.04
CA GLN A 179 12.39 -6.12 1.22
C GLN A 179 11.04 -6.00 0.52
N PHE A 180 11.05 -6.03 -0.80
CA PHE A 180 9.87 -5.99 -1.64
C PHE A 180 9.02 -7.25 -1.43
N LEU A 181 7.93 -7.11 -0.68
CA LEU A 181 7.08 -8.23 -0.27
C LEU A 181 6.03 -8.55 -1.33
N CYS A 182 5.26 -7.54 -1.76
CA CYS A 182 4.21 -7.70 -2.77
C CYS A 182 3.80 -6.36 -3.40
N VAL A 183 3.14 -6.45 -4.57
CA VAL A 183 2.56 -5.28 -5.23
C VAL A 183 1.13 -5.51 -5.64
N PHE A 184 0.32 -4.52 -5.34
CA PHE A 184 -1.07 -4.46 -5.76
C PHE A 184 -1.24 -3.31 -6.74
N VAL A 185 -1.90 -3.60 -7.85
CA VAL A 185 -2.34 -2.64 -8.85
C VAL A 185 -3.85 -2.53 -8.71
N LEU A 186 -4.30 -1.31 -8.46
CA LEU A 186 -5.69 -0.97 -8.18
C LEU A 186 -6.16 0.02 -9.25
N GLU A 187 -7.22 -0.32 -9.96
CA GLU A 187 -7.83 0.57 -10.94
C GLU A 187 -9.00 1.29 -10.29
N LEU A 188 -8.80 2.57 -9.93
CA LEU A 188 -9.85 3.43 -9.39
C LEU A 188 -10.66 4.03 -10.52
N SER A 189 -11.98 3.85 -10.45
CA SER A 189 -12.91 4.52 -11.34
C SER A 189 -12.96 6.03 -11.05
N ALA A 190 -13.31 6.82 -12.06
CA ALA A 190 -13.60 8.23 -11.86
C ALA A 190 -14.76 8.36 -10.85
N SER A 191 -14.60 9.26 -9.88
CA SER A 191 -15.60 9.50 -8.84
C SER A 191 -15.61 10.99 -8.46
N PRO A 192 -16.79 11.64 -8.47
CA PRO A 192 -16.91 13.04 -8.05
C PRO A 192 -16.56 13.22 -6.57
N ASP A 193 -16.87 12.22 -5.73
CA ASP A 193 -16.61 12.26 -4.28
C ASP A 193 -15.12 12.20 -3.95
N LEU A 194 -14.32 11.58 -4.84
CA LEU A 194 -12.86 11.55 -4.74
C LEU A 194 -12.19 12.68 -5.55
N HIS A 195 -12.96 13.64 -6.06
CA HIS A 195 -12.51 14.71 -6.94
C HIS A 195 -11.61 14.21 -8.07
N THR A 196 -11.95 13.05 -8.62
CA THR A 196 -11.16 12.36 -9.62
C THR A 196 -11.98 12.26 -10.90
N ALA A 197 -11.70 13.18 -11.83
CA ALA A 197 -12.43 13.33 -13.08
C ALA A 197 -12.16 12.20 -14.09
N SER A 198 -11.01 11.53 -13.98
CA SER A 198 -10.60 10.43 -14.86
C SER A 198 -10.20 9.20 -14.03
N PRO A 199 -10.37 7.97 -14.56
CA PRO A 199 -9.87 6.77 -13.90
C PRO A 199 -8.38 6.88 -13.58
N LYS A 200 -7.98 6.39 -12.40
CA LYS A 200 -6.59 6.43 -11.92
C LYS A 200 -6.13 5.04 -11.52
N THR A 201 -4.93 4.67 -11.93
CA THR A 201 -4.27 3.46 -11.44
C THR A 201 -3.42 3.80 -10.23
N LEU A 202 -3.65 3.10 -9.11
CA LEU A 202 -2.80 3.16 -7.92
C LEU A 202 -1.95 1.90 -7.85
N ILE A 203 -0.67 2.10 -7.54
CA ILE A 203 0.27 1.02 -7.28
C ILE A 203 0.61 1.08 -5.79
N LEU A 204 0.28 0.01 -5.07
CA LEU A 204 0.62 -0.16 -3.67
C LEU A 204 1.73 -1.19 -3.57
N VAL A 205 2.87 -0.76 -3.03
CA VAL A 205 4.00 -1.63 -2.78
C VAL A 205 4.10 -1.89 -1.29
N LEU A 206 4.20 -3.17 -0.92
CA LEU A 206 4.53 -3.60 0.42
C LEU A 206 6.03 -3.89 0.49
N ILE A 207 6.68 -3.27 1.47
CA ILE A 207 8.13 -3.33 1.74
C ILE A 207 8.32 -3.74 3.21
#